data_AF-A0A7J9XIP3-F1
#
_entry.id   AF-A0A7J9XIP3-F1
#
_cell.length_a   1.000
_cell.length_b   1.000
_cell.length_c   1.000
_cell.angle_alpha   90.00
_cell.angle_beta   90.00
_cell.angle_gamma   90.00
#
_symmetry.space_group_name_H-M   'P 1'
#
loop_
_entity.id
_entity.type
_entity.pdbx_description
1 polymer ?
#
loop_
_entity_poly.entity_id
_entity_poly.type
_entity_poly.pdbx_seq_one_letter_code
_entity_poly.pdbx_strand_id
1 'polypeptide(L)'
;MSPEQRSQRARIAALARWAHEDPTANAARAQAGLRRKFENEVDPDRVLPEAERARRTECAWRAHLARAAFASAKARRARSGADE
;
A
#
# COMPACT_ATOMS: atom_id res chain seq x y z
N MET A 1 20.66 -18.64 -0.31
CA MET A 1 20.20 -17.97 -1.54
C MET A 1 20.75 -16.56 -1.56
N SER A 2 21.37 -16.13 -2.66
CA SER A 2 21.84 -14.75 -2.83
C SER A 2 20.65 -13.75 -2.95
N PRO A 3 20.88 -12.43 -2.79
CA PRO A 3 19.86 -11.42 -3.09
C PRO A 3 19.24 -11.55 -4.48
N GLU A 4 20.05 -11.81 -5.50
CA GLU A 4 19.63 -11.96 -6.91
C GLU A 4 18.72 -13.19 -7.07
N GLN A 5 19.11 -14.32 -6.46
CA GLN A 5 18.31 -15.55 -6.48
C GLN A 5 16.97 -15.36 -5.77
N ARG A 6 16.91 -14.58 -4.67
CA ARG A 6 15.65 -14.25 -4.00
C ARG A 6 14.75 -13.37 -4.87
N SER A 7 15.31 -12.36 -5.52
CA SER A 7 14.57 -11.49 -6.45
C SER A 7 14.01 -12.26 -7.64
N GLN A 8 14.80 -13.16 -8.24
CA GLN A 8 14.35 -13.99 -9.36
C GLN A 8 13.23 -14.95 -8.93
N ARG A 9 13.35 -15.60 -7.76
CA ARG A 9 12.28 -16.47 -7.22
C ARG A 9 10.99 -15.69 -6.98
N ALA A 10 11.08 -14.49 -6.39
CA ALA A 10 9.91 -13.63 -6.17
C ALA A 10 9.24 -13.23 -7.49
N ARG A 11 10.03 -12.91 -8.52
CA ARG A 11 9.51 -12.57 -9.85
C ARG A 11 8.78 -13.74 -10.51
N ILE A 12 9.34 -14.95 -10.44
CA ILE A 12 8.69 -16.17 -10.96
C ILE A 12 7.35 -16.39 -10.25
N ALA A 13 7.31 -16.32 -8.92
CA ALA A 13 6.09 -16.51 -8.14
C ALA A 13 5.00 -15.48 -8.51
N ALA A 14 5.40 -14.22 -8.69
CA ALA A 14 4.47 -13.16 -9.05
C ALA A 14 3.90 -13.34 -10.46
N LEU A 15 4.76 -13.64 -11.44
CA LEU A 15 4.32 -13.92 -12.82
C LEU A 15 3.41 -15.15 -12.90
N ALA A 16 3.75 -16.23 -12.19
CA ALA A 16 2.92 -17.43 -12.12
C ALA A 16 1.53 -17.12 -11.55
N ARG A 17 1.44 -16.31 -10.50
CA ARG A 17 0.16 -15.88 -9.93
C ARG A 17 -0.66 -15.06 -10.93
N TRP A 18 -0.06 -14.05 -11.56
CA TRP A 18 -0.76 -13.15 -12.47
C TRP A 18 -1.13 -13.80 -13.81
N ALA A 19 -0.57 -14.95 -14.14
CA ALA A 19 -1.04 -15.78 -15.26
C ALA A 19 -2.46 -16.35 -15.01
N HIS A 20 -2.90 -16.41 -13.75
CA HIS A 20 -4.19 -17.00 -13.35
C HIS A 20 -5.16 -16.00 -12.71
N GLU A 21 -4.68 -14.87 -12.22
CA GLU A 21 -5.48 -13.87 -11.50
C GLU A 21 -5.38 -12.49 -12.14
N ASP A 22 -6.48 -11.74 -12.17
CA ASP A 22 -6.44 -10.31 -12.51
C ASP A 22 -5.80 -9.50 -11.36
N PRO A 23 -4.62 -8.88 -11.58
CA PRO A 23 -3.97 -8.05 -10.57
C PRO A 23 -4.81 -6.82 -10.19
N THR A 24 -5.64 -6.30 -11.09
CA THR A 24 -6.46 -5.11 -10.87
C THR A 24 -7.53 -5.37 -9.83
N ALA A 25 -8.27 -6.48 -9.99
CA ALA A 25 -9.26 -6.92 -9.01
C ALA A 25 -8.64 -7.14 -7.61
N ASN A 26 -7.44 -7.69 -7.54
CA ASN A 26 -6.72 -7.88 -6.28
C ASN A 26 -6.32 -6.54 -5.62
N ALA A 27 -5.84 -5.58 -6.42
CA ALA A 27 -5.52 -4.24 -5.93
C ALA A 27 -6.78 -3.53 -5.38
N ALA A 28 -7.91 -3.60 -6.09
CA ALA A 28 -9.16 -3.00 -5.67
C ALA A 28 -9.65 -3.57 -4.32
N ARG A 29 -9.59 -4.90 -4.15
CA ARG A 29 -9.94 -5.57 -2.88
C ARG A 29 -9.06 -5.11 -1.72
N ALA A 30 -7.75 -5.00 -1.95
CA ALA A 30 -6.81 -4.52 -0.93
C ALA A 30 -7.09 -3.06 -0.55
N GLN A 31 -7.35 -2.19 -1.53
CA GLN A 31 -7.68 -0.79 -1.29
C GLN A 31 -8.98 -0.64 -0.49
N ALA A 32 -10.01 -1.42 -0.81
CA ALA A 32 -11.27 -1.43 -0.06
C ALA A 32 -11.05 -1.85 1.40
N GLY A 33 -10.23 -2.88 1.64
CA GLY A 33 -9.87 -3.32 2.99
C GLY A 33 -9.16 -2.23 3.80
N LEU A 34 -8.19 -1.53 3.19
CA LEU A 34 -7.52 -0.39 3.85
C LEU A 34 -8.48 0.78 4.11
N ARG A 35 -9.36 1.12 3.16
CA ARG A 35 -10.36 2.19 3.36
C ARG A 35 -11.28 1.87 4.54
N ARG A 36 -11.79 0.65 4.63
CA ARG A 36 -12.61 0.19 5.78
C ARG A 36 -11.86 0.28 7.10
N LYS A 37 -10.56 -0.07 7.11
CA LYS A 37 -9.71 0.12 8.29
C LYS A 37 -9.65 1.59 8.69
N PHE A 38 -9.42 2.49 7.74
CA PHE A 38 -9.35 3.93 8.03
C PHE A 38 -10.69 4.50 8.50
N GLU A 39 -11.82 4.06 7.94
CA GLU A 39 -13.16 4.44 8.44
C GLU A 39 -13.32 4.10 9.92
N ASN A 40 -12.93 2.88 10.32
CA ASN A 40 -12.98 2.47 11.72
C ASN A 40 -11.97 3.22 12.61
N GLU A 41 -10.83 3.66 12.07
CA GLU A 41 -9.84 4.45 12.84
C GLU A 41 -10.30 5.89 13.07
N VAL A 42 -10.97 6.51 12.09
CA VAL A 42 -11.38 7.92 12.18
C VAL A 42 -12.74 8.12 12.86
N ASP A 43 -13.56 7.08 12.90
CA ASP A 43 -14.88 7.07 13.57
C ASP A 43 -15.20 5.69 14.17
N PRO A 44 -14.48 5.25 15.21
CA PRO A 44 -14.68 3.93 15.82
C PRO A 44 -16.12 3.69 16.30
N ASP A 45 -16.73 4.73 16.88
CA ASP A 45 -18.08 4.67 17.46
C ASP A 45 -19.20 5.02 16.47
N ARG A 46 -18.84 5.31 15.20
CA ARG A 46 -19.77 5.64 14.11
C ARG A 46 -20.71 6.83 14.40
N VAL A 47 -20.22 7.82 15.14
CA VAL A 47 -21.01 8.99 15.56
C VAL A 47 -20.96 10.15 14.57
N LEU A 48 -19.98 10.16 13.66
CA LEU A 48 -19.86 11.23 12.67
C LEU A 48 -20.92 11.12 11.58
N PRO A 49 -21.38 12.26 11.03
CA PRO A 49 -22.12 12.27 9.78
C PRO A 49 -21.33 11.60 8.66
N GLU A 50 -22.03 10.88 7.77
CA GLU A 50 -21.39 10.08 6.71
C GLU A 50 -20.41 10.89 5.84
N ALA A 51 -20.78 12.12 5.48
CA ALA A 51 -19.93 13.00 4.68
C ALA A 51 -18.62 13.36 5.41
N GLU A 52 -18.67 13.60 6.72
CA GLU A 52 -17.47 13.92 7.51
C GLU A 52 -16.61 12.68 7.74
N ARG A 53 -17.24 11.51 7.98
CA ARG A 53 -16.53 10.22 8.03
C ARG A 53 -15.79 9.96 6.72
N ALA A 54 -16.47 10.09 5.58
CA ALA A 54 -15.87 9.89 4.25
C ALA A 54 -14.70 10.86 4.00
N ARG A 55 -14.86 12.15 4.34
CA ARG A 55 -13.80 13.15 4.24
C ARG A 55 -12.57 12.77 5.08
N ARG A 56 -12.78 12.33 6.33
CA ARG A 56 -11.69 11.91 7.23
C ARG A 56 -11.00 10.64 6.74
N THR A 57 -11.77 9.65 6.27
CA THR A 57 -11.23 8.42 5.66
C THR A 57 -10.35 8.73 4.47
N GLU A 58 -10.77 9.64 3.58
CA GLU A 58 -9.97 10.05 2.42
C GLU A 58 -8.67 10.75 2.85
N CYS A 59 -8.74 11.63 3.85
CA CYS A 59 -7.54 12.24 4.43
C CYS A 59 -6.57 11.18 5.01
N ALA A 60 -7.08 10.20 5.75
CA ALA A 60 -6.28 9.12 6.33
C ALA A 60 -5.64 8.24 5.24
N TRP A 61 -6.41 7.89 4.19
CA TRP A 61 -5.93 7.18 3.01
C TRP A 61 -4.77 7.92 2.34
N ARG A 62 -4.94 9.21 2.03
CA ARG A 62 -3.90 10.04 1.41
C ARG A 62 -2.66 10.16 2.29
N ALA A 63 -2.83 10.31 3.60
CA ALA A 63 -1.71 10.36 4.54
C ALA A 63 -0.93 9.03 4.56
N HIS A 64 -1.61 7.89 4.52
CA HIS A 64 -0.95 6.58 4.43
C HIS A 64 -0.10 6.46 3.17
N LEU A 65 -0.66 6.78 2.00
CA LEU A 65 0.08 6.76 0.74
C LEU A 65 1.28 7.73 0.74
N ALA A 66 1.10 8.94 1.28
CA ALA A 66 2.17 9.93 1.38
C ALA A 66 3.34 9.42 2.26
N ARG A 67 3.05 8.77 3.39
CA ARG A 67 4.08 8.16 4.25
C ARG A 67 4.84 7.05 3.53
N ALA A 68 4.14 6.19 2.80
CA ALA A 68 4.77 5.12 2.01
C ALA A 68 5.69 5.69 0.91
N ALA A 69 5.23 6.71 0.18
CA ALA A 69 6.03 7.39 -0.83
C ALA A 69 7.27 8.07 -0.24
N PHE A 70 7.11 8.76 0.89
CA PHE A 70 8.22 9.40 1.60
C PHE A 70 9.27 8.38 2.07
N ALA A 71 8.85 7.29 2.70
CA ALA A 71 9.74 6.21 3.12
C ALA A 71 10.50 5.60 1.93
N SER A 72 9.80 5.38 0.81
CA SER A 72 10.38 4.88 -0.43
C SER A 72 11.43 5.84 -1.01
N ALA A 73 11.16 7.14 -1.01
CA ALA A 73 12.10 8.17 -1.46
C ALA A 73 13.35 8.21 -0.56
N LYS A 74 13.18 8.14 0.76
CA LYS A 74 14.29 8.07 1.72
C LYS A 74 15.17 6.84 1.47
N ALA A 75 14.57 5.67 1.25
CA ALA A 75 15.30 4.43 0.96
C ALA A 75 16.02 4.43 -0.39
N ARG A 76 15.50 5.15 -1.41
CA ARG A 76 16.23 5.36 -2.67
C ARG A 76 17.46 6.24 -2.47
N ARG A 77 17.30 7.38 -1.78
CA ARG A 77 18.41 8.31 -1.49
C ARG A 77 19.54 7.65 -0.70
N ALA A 78 19.21 6.82 0.28
CA ALA A 78 20.21 6.10 1.08
C ALA A 78 21.01 5.06 0.25
N ARG A 79 20.44 4.52 -0.81
CA ARG A 79 21.15 3.59 -1.71
C ARG A 79 22.05 4.34 -2.69
N SER A 80 21.56 5.42 -3.29
CA SER A 80 22.37 6.21 -4.22
C SER A 80 23.54 6.92 -3.53
N GLY A 81 23.39 7.33 -2.28
CA GLY A 81 24.47 7.92 -1.49
C GLY A 81 25.40 6.89 -0.81
N ALA A 82 25.18 5.59 -1.03
CA ALA A 82 26.12 4.53 -0.63
C ALA A 82 27.06 4.12 -1.78
N ASP A 83 26.82 4.66 -2.98
CA ASP A 83 27.62 4.44 -4.19
C ASP A 83 28.54 5.65 -4.51
N GLU A 84 28.61 6.66 -3.62
CA GLU A 84 29.60 7.76 -3.59
C GLU A 84 30.54 7.60 -2.39
#